data_AF-A0A354GLG9-F1
#
_entry.id   AF-A0A354GLG9-F1
#
_cell.length_a   1.000
_cell.length_b   1.000
_cell.length_c   1.000
_cell.angle_alpha   90.00
_cell.angle_beta   90.00
_cell.angle_gamma   90.00
#
_symmetry.space_group_name_H-M   'P 1'
#
loop_
_entity.id
_entity.type
_entity.pdbx_description
1 polymer ?
#
loop_
_entity_poly.entity_id
_entity_poly.type
_entity_poly.pdbx_seq_one_letter_code
_entity_poly.pdbx_strand_id
1 'polypeptide(L)' 'MEEIHSRTKKEGNTAKTGGSPHVGSRVRFRMGLTDLEGVIVEDRGFIGVGGRRLWGIEVNQPDYYTQLELPEVLFQVVD' A
#
# COMPACT_ATOMS: atom_id res chain seq x y z
N MET A 1 4.90 -24.66 -36.08
CA MET A 1 4.06 -24.84 -34.89
C MET A 1 4.97 -24.77 -33.68
N GLU A 2 4.79 -23.77 -32.83
CA GLU A 2 4.79 -23.84 -31.35
C GLU A 2 5.06 -22.44 -30.79
N GLU A 3 3.96 -21.81 -30.35
CA GLU A 3 3.92 -20.56 -29.62
C GLU A 3 4.38 -20.79 -28.17
N ILE A 4 5.48 -20.13 -27.78
CA ILE A 4 5.93 -20.13 -26.39
C ILE A 4 5.20 -18.98 -25.67
N HIS A 5 4.04 -19.32 -25.11
CA HIS A 5 3.31 -18.46 -24.18
C HIS A 5 4.17 -18.19 -22.93
N SER A 6 4.87 -17.06 -22.93
CA SER A 6 5.52 -16.52 -21.74
C SER A 6 4.46 -15.98 -20.80
N ARG A 7 3.92 -16.84 -19.93
CA ARG A 7 3.12 -16.45 -18.78
C ARG A 7 4.04 -15.84 -17.73
N THR A 8 4.30 -14.54 -17.84
CA THR A 8 4.83 -13.75 -16.71
C THR A 8 3.77 -13.79 -15.62
N LYS A 9 4.00 -14.60 -14.57
CA LYS A 9 3.24 -14.56 -13.33
C LYS A 9 3.27 -13.11 -12.81
N LYS A 10 2.16 -12.39 -12.97
CA LYS A 10 1.86 -11.26 -12.09
C LYS A 10 1.68 -11.87 -10.70
N GLU A 11 2.69 -11.71 -9.84
CA GLU A 11 2.53 -11.88 -8.40
C GLU A 11 1.50 -10.85 -7.94
N GLY A 12 0.23 -11.23 -8.03
CA GLY A 12 -0.86 -10.55 -7.39
C GLY A 12 -0.68 -10.76 -5.89
N ASN A 13 -0.02 -9.80 -5.24
CA ASN A 13 -0.06 -9.64 -3.80
C ASN A 13 -1.46 -9.11 -3.44
N THR A 14 -2.48 -9.92 -3.64
CA THR A 14 -3.86 -9.64 -3.24
C THR A 14 -3.97 -9.99 -1.77
N ALA A 15 -3.42 -9.13 -0.92
CA ALA A 15 -3.62 -9.20 0.51
C ALA A 15 -5.00 -8.65 0.87
N LYS A 16 -6.04 -9.48 0.70
CA LYS A 16 -7.39 -9.21 1.21
C LYS A 16 -7.58 -9.92 2.55
N THR A 17 -6.99 -9.35 3.61
CA THR A 17 -7.30 -9.74 5.00
C THR A 17 -7.10 -8.57 5.98
N GLY A 18 -7.35 -7.35 5.52
CA GLY A 18 -7.48 -6.15 6.34
C GLY A 18 -8.77 -5.43 5.93
N GLY A 19 -9.44 -4.75 6.86
CA GLY A 19 -10.64 -3.97 6.56
C GLY A 19 -10.40 -2.92 5.47
N SER A 20 -11.47 -2.31 4.96
CA SER A 20 -11.33 -1.21 3.99
C SER A 20 -10.54 -0.06 4.61
N PRO A 21 -9.50 0.46 3.92
CA PRO A 21 -8.69 1.55 4.45
C PRO A 21 -9.54 2.81 4.65
N HIS A 22 -9.32 3.46 5.79
CA HIS A 22 -9.92 4.73 6.15
C HIS A 22 -8.94 5.53 7.03
N VAL A 23 -9.15 6.84 7.13
CA VAL A 23 -8.34 7.68 8.03
C VAL A 23 -8.47 7.16 9.47
N GLY A 24 -7.34 6.95 10.13
CA GLY A 24 -7.23 6.31 11.45
C GLY A 24 -6.87 4.82 11.41
N SER A 25 -6.99 4.16 10.25
CA SER A 25 -6.56 2.76 10.10
C SER A 25 -5.06 2.62 10.34
N ARG A 26 -4.67 1.61 11.13
CA ARG A 26 -3.29 1.15 11.16
C ARG A 26 -3.01 0.34 9.91
N VAL A 27 -1.81 0.54 9.36
CA VAL A 27 -1.38 -0.15 8.15
C VAL A 27 0.03 -0.66 8.31
N ARG A 28 0.32 -1.78 7.66
CA ARG A 28 1.66 -2.31 7.49
C ARG A 28 2.01 -2.32 6.01
N PHE A 29 3.25 -1.94 5.70
CA PHE A 29 3.76 -1.92 4.33
C PHE A 29 5.26 -2.15 4.31
N ARG A 30 5.80 -2.50 3.15
CA ARG A 30 7.22 -2.72 2.98
C ARG A 30 7.86 -1.55 2.25
N MET A 31 8.91 -0.99 2.82
CA MET A 31 9.72 0.07 2.20
C MET A 31 11.16 -0.43 2.06
N GLY A 32 11.54 -0.76 0.83
CA GLY A 32 12.81 -1.44 0.56
C GLY A 32 12.87 -2.82 1.23
N LEU A 33 13.83 -3.02 2.13
CA LEU A 33 14.00 -4.27 2.89
C LEU A 33 13.30 -4.25 4.25
N THR A 34 12.72 -3.12 4.66
CA THR A 34 12.13 -2.92 5.98
C THR A 34 10.61 -3.00 5.92
N ASP A 35 10.01 -3.73 6.85
CA ASP A 35 8.57 -3.63 7.11
C ASP A 35 8.32 -2.46 8.07
N LEU A 36 7.41 -1.58 7.68
CA LEU A 36 7.01 -0.41 8.43
C LEU A 36 5.53 -0.52 8.79
N GLU A 37 5.19 0.08 9.92
CA GLU A 37 3.82 0.28 10.36
C GLU A 37 3.53 1.77 10.49
N GLY A 38 2.31 2.16 10.16
CA GLY A 38 1.88 3.54 10.22
C GLY A 38 0.37 3.67 10.36
N VAL A 39 -0.10 4.90 10.36
CA VAL A 39 -1.52 5.24 10.45
C VAL A 39 -1.91 6.08 9.24
N ILE A 40 -3.03 5.74 8.61
CA ILE A 40 -3.60 6.59 7.56
C ILE A 40 -4.07 7.89 8.21
N VAL A 41 -3.51 9.02 7.81
CA VAL A 41 -3.88 10.35 8.31
C VAL A 41 -4.65 11.18 7.28
N GLU A 42 -4.57 10.81 5.99
CA GLU A 42 -5.21 11.55 4.91
C GLU A 42 -5.65 10.61 3.77
N ASP A 43 -6.84 10.84 3.23
CA ASP A 43 -7.28 10.24 1.97
C ASP A 43 -7.14 11.28 0.86
N ARG A 44 -6.16 11.08 -0.02
CA ARG A 44 -5.87 12.01 -1.13
C ARG A 44 -6.81 11.79 -2.33
N GLY A 45 -7.62 10.73 -2.30
CA GLY A 45 -8.49 10.35 -3.40
C GLY A 45 -7.72 9.80 -4.61
N PHE A 46 -8.40 9.75 -5.75
CA PHE A 46 -7.86 9.22 -6.99
C PHE A 46 -7.02 10.26 -7.73
N ILE A 47 -5.74 9.96 -7.96
CA ILE A 47 -4.82 10.87 -8.67
C ILE A 47 -4.56 10.34 -10.08
N GLY A 48 -4.89 11.17 -11.10
CA GLY A 48 -4.78 10.85 -12.53
C GLY A 48 -6.04 10.24 -13.17
N VAL A 49 -6.10 10.21 -14.50
CA VAL A 49 -7.21 9.58 -15.26
C VAL A 49 -7.06 8.06 -15.21
N GLY A 50 -8.07 7.35 -14.68
CA GLY A 50 -7.94 5.92 -14.34
C GLY A 50 -7.01 5.68 -13.14
N GLY A 51 -6.82 6.72 -12.32
CA GLY A 51 -5.81 6.80 -11.28
C GLY A 51 -5.93 5.77 -10.16
N ARG A 52 -4.85 5.67 -9.40
CA ARG A 52 -4.78 4.92 -8.14
C ARG A 52 -5.14 5.86 -7.00
N ARG A 53 -5.91 5.34 -6.04
CA ARG A 53 -6.20 6.08 -4.80
C ARG A 53 -4.93 6.15 -3.97
N LEU A 54 -4.56 7.36 -3.55
CA LEU A 54 -3.40 7.60 -2.69
C LEU A 54 -3.85 7.89 -1.27
N TRP A 55 -3.03 7.47 -0.33
CA TRP A 55 -3.25 7.63 1.09
C TRP A 55 -2.01 8.26 1.72
N GLY A 56 -2.21 9.27 2.55
CA GLY A 56 -1.17 9.83 3.41
C GLY A 56 -1.06 8.96 4.66
N ILE A 57 0.12 8.38 4.87
CA ILE A 57 0.42 7.50 5.99
C ILE A 57 1.51 8.12 6.83
N GLU A 58 1.21 8.26 8.11
CA GLU A 58 2.16 8.69 9.12
C GLU A 58 2.86 7.49 9.74
N VAL A 59 4.19 7.48 9.69
CA VAL A 59 5.04 6.48 10.33
C VAL A 59 5.70 7.14 11.51
N ASN A 60 5.42 6.61 12.70
CA ASN A 60 6.01 7.07 13.94
C ASN A 60 6.88 5.94 14.51
N GLN A 61 8.18 6.02 14.26
CA GLN A 61 9.18 5.14 14.85
C GLN A 61 9.92 5.90 15.96
N PRO A 62 10.49 5.21 16.97
CA PRO A 62 11.19 5.86 18.08
C PRO A 62 12.26 6.87 17.62
N ASP A 63 12.94 6.55 16.52
CA ASP A 63 14.07 7.33 16.01
C ASP A 63 13.70 8.31 14.88
N TYR A 64 12.48 8.20 14.31
CA TYR A 64 12.10 9.02 13.15
C TYR A 64 10.58 9.08 12.92
N TYR A 65 10.14 10.27 12.52
CA TYR A 65 8.77 10.56 12.10
C TYR A 65 8.74 10.91 10.62
N THR A 66 7.84 10.29 9.85
CA THR A 66 7.66 10.62 8.43
C THR A 66 6.24 10.46 7.95
N GLN A 67 5.94 11.15 6.85
CA GLN A 67 4.69 11.03 6.13
C GLN A 67 5.00 10.54 4.72
N LEU A 68 4.30 9.49 4.31
CA LEU A 68 4.46 8.85 3.01
C LEU A 68 3.12 8.82 2.28
N GLU A 69 3.16 9.03 0.97
CA GLU A 69 2.01 8.85 0.10
C GLU A 69 2.09 7.49 -0.57
N LEU A 70 1.20 6.57 -0.20
CA LEU A 70 1.18 5.23 -0.77
C LEU A 70 -0.16 4.92 -1.43
N PRO A 71 -0.15 4.25 -2.60
CA PRO A 71 -1.36 3.67 -3.15
C PRO A 71 -1.80 2.45 -2.32
N GLU A 72 -3.11 2.20 -2.31
CA GLU A 72 -3.74 1.10 -1.55
C GLU A 72 -3.10 -0.27 -1.77
N VAL A 73 -2.56 -0.53 -2.96
CA VAL A 73 -1.93 -1.81 -3.33
C VAL A 73 -0.58 -2.07 -2.65
N LEU A 74 0.02 -1.08 -2.00
CA LEU A 74 1.35 -1.22 -1.36
C LEU A 74 1.31 -1.41 0.14
N PHE A 75 0.13 -1.35 0.76
CA PHE A 75 -0.04 -1.54 2.20
C PHE A 75 -1.20 -2.46 2.51
N GLN A 76 -1.26 -2.91 3.76
CA GLN A 76 -2.32 -3.75 4.29
C GLN A 76 -2.84 -3.10 5.56
N VAL A 77 -4.17 -2.99 5.69
CA VAL A 77 -4.78 -2.56 6.95
C VAL A 77 -4.58 -3.66 7.99
N VAL A 78 -4.11 -3.28 9.17
CA VAL A 78 -3.96 -4.16 10.34
C VAL A 78 -4.96 -3.69 11.39
N ASP A 79 -5.82 -4.60 11.84
CA ASP A 79 -6.84 -4.37 12.90
C ASP A 79 -6.24 -4.70 14.27
#